data_AF-A0A919DIN1-F1
#
_entry.id   AF-A0A919DIN1-F1
#
_cell.length_a   1.000
_cell.length_b   1.000
_cell.length_c   1.000
_cell.angle_alpha   90.00
_cell.angle_beta   90.00
_cell.angle_gamma   90.00
#
_symmetry.space_group_name_H-M   'P 1'
#
loop_
_entity.id
_entity.type
_entity.pdbx_description
1 polymer ?
#
loop_
_entity_poly.entity_id
_entity_poly.type
_entity_poly.pdbx_seq_one_letter_code
_entity_poly.pdbx_strand_id
1 'polypeptide(L)'
;MNDSEVNLSQIGRVAGVGRAAVANWRRRHGDFPEPAGGTETSPTFQRTAAEDWLRAHGKLPTDEPPTPHEPATVTFTSGRTVTLLAPHLSIPDGWNDEFEALGGFIPTNAEVPWPTVDVERADVPGHEPFAATRANVDISYVPSTPLRFLKLTWLGQGRHPVNAVTPTDESTPRTETDG
;
A
#
# COMPACT_ATOMS: atom_id res chain seq x y z
N MET A 1 -26.46 16.39 17.24
CA MET A 1 -25.27 15.54 16.98
C MET A 1 -24.36 16.36 16.09
N ASN A 2 -23.10 16.56 16.48
CA ASN A 2 -22.15 17.37 15.71
C ASN A 2 -21.72 16.59 14.46
N ASP A 3 -22.35 16.85 13.30
CA ASP A 3 -21.89 16.37 11.99
C ASP A 3 -20.47 16.85 11.62
N SER A 4 -19.92 17.75 12.44
CA SER A 4 -18.58 18.29 12.35
C SER A 4 -17.51 17.37 12.94
N GLU A 5 -17.87 16.36 13.74
CA GLU A 5 -16.90 15.49 14.41
C GLU A 5 -16.97 14.05 13.92
N VAL A 6 -15.80 13.47 13.65
CA VAL A 6 -15.64 12.09 13.17
C VAL A 6 -14.69 11.32 14.07
N ASN A 7 -15.00 10.05 14.32
CA ASN A 7 -14.09 9.13 14.99
C ASN A 7 -13.21 8.39 13.98
N LEU A 8 -12.22 7.65 14.48
CA LEU A 8 -11.28 6.88 13.66
C LEU A 8 -11.95 5.91 12.67
N SER A 9 -13.09 5.32 13.03
CA SER A 9 -13.83 4.41 12.14
C SER A 9 -14.52 5.16 11.00
N GLN A 10 -15.03 6.36 11.26
CA GLN A 10 -15.65 7.23 10.26
C GLN A 10 -14.61 7.81 9.30
N ILE A 11 -13.46 8.28 9.82
CA ILE A 11 -12.30 8.68 9.01
C ILE A 11 -11.87 7.50 8.13
N GLY A 12 -11.83 6.31 8.72
CA GLY A 12 -11.54 5.06 8.01
C GLY A 12 -12.46 4.88 6.82
N ARG A 13 -13.78 5.00 7.01
CA ARG A 13 -14.77 4.87 5.94
C ARG A 13 -14.56 5.87 4.79
N VAL A 14 -14.21 7.12 5.08
CA VAL A 14 -13.95 8.16 4.06
C VAL A 14 -12.72 7.83 3.24
N ALA A 15 -11.64 7.40 3.90
CA ALA A 15 -10.43 6.90 3.26
C ALA A 15 -10.57 5.46 2.70
N GLY A 16 -11.75 4.88 2.91
CA GLY A 16 -12.05 3.45 2.86
C GLY A 16 -11.13 2.53 3.67
N VAL A 17 -10.23 2.98 4.55
CA VAL A 17 -9.42 2.11 5.42
C VAL A 17 -10.18 1.57 6.64
N GLY A 18 -9.61 0.57 7.32
CA GLY A 18 -10.08 0.14 8.65
C GLY A 18 -9.62 1.07 9.79
N ARG A 19 -10.33 1.10 10.93
CA ARG A 19 -10.02 1.95 12.12
C ARG A 19 -8.55 1.84 12.57
N ALA A 20 -7.97 0.64 12.53
CA ALA A 20 -6.60 0.38 12.97
C ALA A 20 -5.54 1.11 12.10
N ALA A 21 -5.79 1.26 10.79
CA ALA A 21 -4.92 2.02 9.90
C ALA A 21 -4.89 3.50 10.31
N VAL A 22 -6.06 4.09 10.57
CA VAL A 22 -6.18 5.49 11.04
C VAL A 22 -5.51 5.69 12.40
N ALA A 23 -5.68 4.76 13.33
CA ALA A 23 -5.00 4.81 14.63
C ALA A 23 -3.47 4.82 14.47
N ASN A 24 -2.97 4.06 13.51
CA ASN A 24 -1.55 4.00 13.21
C ASN A 24 -1.05 5.26 12.50
N TRP A 25 -1.84 5.87 11.61
CA TRP A 25 -1.49 7.17 11.03
C TRP A 25 -1.30 8.22 12.09
N ARG A 26 -2.24 8.33 13.02
CA ARG A 26 -2.14 9.26 14.16
C ARG A 26 -0.86 9.11 14.98
N ARG A 27 -0.33 7.88 15.07
CA ARG A 27 0.92 7.61 15.81
C ARG A 27 2.17 7.95 15.00
N ARG A 28 2.13 7.80 13.67
CA ARG A 28 3.29 7.95 12.78
C ARG A 28 3.42 9.35 12.16
N HIS A 29 2.31 10.05 12.03
CA HIS A 29 2.22 11.37 11.42
C HIS A 29 1.95 12.39 12.53
N GLY A 30 2.99 13.15 12.89
CA GLY A 30 2.91 14.15 13.95
C GLY A 30 1.99 15.33 13.62
N ASP A 31 1.65 15.49 12.34
CA ASP A 31 0.72 16.47 11.80
C ASP A 31 -0.71 15.93 11.66
N PHE A 32 -0.97 14.68 12.09
CA PHE A 32 -2.33 14.15 12.13
C PHE A 32 -3.20 15.01 13.07
N PRO A 33 -4.46 15.31 12.72
CA PRO A 33 -5.30 16.21 13.51
C PRO A 33 -5.39 15.81 14.99
N GLU A 34 -5.29 16.80 15.86
CA GLU A 34 -5.51 16.59 17.29
C GLU A 34 -6.99 16.26 17.59
N PRO A 35 -7.28 15.45 18.62
CA PRO A 35 -8.64 15.19 19.04
C PRO A 35 -9.36 16.49 19.40
N ALA A 36 -10.53 16.72 18.79
CA ALA A 36 -11.42 17.83 19.11
C ALA A 36 -12.35 17.50 20.29
N GLY A 37 -12.50 16.21 20.62
CA GLY A 37 -13.35 15.73 21.69
C GLY A 37 -13.28 14.21 21.86
N GLY A 38 -14.33 13.64 22.46
CA GLY A 38 -14.45 12.21 22.75
C GLY A 38 -13.73 11.80 24.03
N THR A 39 -13.43 10.51 24.15
CA THR A 39 -12.69 9.94 25.29
C THR A 39 -11.28 9.54 24.87
N GLU A 40 -10.39 9.29 25.82
CA GLU A 40 -9.06 8.74 25.53
C GLU A 40 -9.11 7.46 24.68
N THR A 41 -10.13 6.62 24.90
CA THR A 41 -10.33 5.34 24.21
C THR A 41 -11.07 5.49 22.87
N SER A 42 -11.79 6.58 22.67
CA SER A 42 -12.50 6.88 21.42
C SER A 42 -12.50 8.38 21.14
N PRO A 43 -11.35 8.94 20.72
CA PRO A 43 -11.25 10.34 20.37
C PRO A 43 -12.09 10.66 19.13
N THR A 44 -12.62 11.89 19.10
CA THR A 44 -13.26 12.48 17.93
C THR A 44 -12.41 13.62 17.38
N PHE A 45 -12.47 13.85 16.08
CA PHE A 45 -11.65 14.79 15.34
C PHE A 45 -12.56 15.70 14.52
N GLN A 46 -12.13 16.93 14.26
CA GLN A 46 -12.84 17.78 13.30
C GLN A 46 -12.81 17.11 11.92
N ARG A 47 -14.00 16.96 11.32
CA ARG A 47 -14.21 16.31 10.04
C ARG A 47 -13.42 16.97 8.93
N THR A 48 -13.44 18.30 8.87
CA THR A 48 -12.70 19.08 7.87
C THR A 48 -11.20 18.86 7.99
N ALA A 49 -10.64 18.92 9.20
CA ALA A 49 -9.22 18.67 9.44
C ALA A 49 -8.81 17.24 9.04
N ALA A 50 -9.64 16.24 9.34
CA ALA A 50 -9.40 14.87 8.90
C ALA A 50 -9.45 14.74 7.36
N GLU A 51 -10.45 15.30 6.68
CA GLU A 51 -10.56 15.24 5.22
C GLU A 51 -9.41 15.97 4.51
N ASP A 52 -8.98 17.11 5.03
CA ASP A 52 -7.85 17.88 4.50
C ASP A 52 -6.53 17.13 4.68
N TRP A 53 -6.32 16.53 5.85
CA TRP A 53 -5.15 15.67 6.08
C TRP A 53 -5.15 14.46 5.12
N LEU A 54 -6.30 13.80 4.95
CA LEU A 54 -6.43 12.67 4.02
C LEU A 54 -6.09 13.07 2.58
N ARG A 55 -6.57 14.24 2.13
CA ARG A 55 -6.28 14.75 0.79
C ARG A 55 -4.81 15.11 0.61
N ALA A 56 -4.22 15.81 1.59
CA ALA A 56 -2.81 16.19 1.56
C ALA A 56 -1.86 14.97 1.54
N HIS A 57 -2.27 13.86 2.16
CA HIS A 57 -1.49 12.63 2.24
C HIS A 57 -1.85 11.58 1.17
N GLY A 58 -2.74 11.91 0.23
CA GLY A 58 -3.19 11.00 -0.82
C GLY A 58 -3.87 9.74 -0.26
N LYS A 59 -4.65 9.88 0.82
CA LYS A 59 -5.38 8.80 1.52
C LYS A 59 -6.85 8.72 1.15
N LEU A 60 -7.30 9.54 0.20
CA LEU A 60 -8.63 9.40 -0.38
C LEU A 60 -8.57 8.41 -1.54
N PRO A 61 -9.59 7.56 -1.71
CA PRO A 61 -9.68 6.70 -2.89
C PRO A 61 -9.77 7.55 -4.16
N THR A 62 -8.99 7.20 -5.18
CA THR A 62 -9.07 7.81 -6.51
C THR A 62 -10.15 7.08 -7.32
N ASP A 63 -11.14 7.81 -7.84
CA ASP A 63 -12.25 7.29 -8.64
C ASP A 63 -11.84 6.86 -10.07
N GLU A 64 -10.56 6.94 -10.43
CA GLU A 64 -10.08 6.56 -11.75
C GLU A 64 -9.97 5.03 -11.83
N PRO A 65 -10.73 4.37 -12.73
CA PRO A 65 -10.50 2.96 -13.01
C PRO A 65 -9.09 2.82 -13.56
N PRO A 66 -8.28 1.88 -13.04
CA PRO A 66 -6.91 1.77 -13.47
C PRO A 66 -6.83 1.49 -14.97
N THR A 67 -6.11 2.34 -15.71
CA THR A 67 -5.55 1.99 -17.02
C THR A 67 -4.81 0.65 -16.86
N PRO A 68 -4.92 -0.32 -17.78
CA PRO A 68 -4.21 -1.59 -17.64
C PRO A 68 -2.70 -1.36 -17.74
N HIS A 69 -2.08 -1.06 -16.60
CA HIS A 69 -0.67 -1.30 -16.36
C HIS A 69 -0.52 -2.79 -16.07
N GLU A 70 0.51 -3.43 -16.63
CA GLU A 70 0.85 -4.80 -16.25
C GLU A 70 0.94 -4.89 -14.71
N PRO A 71 0.39 -5.95 -14.09
CA PRO A 71 0.41 -6.07 -12.64
C PRO A 71 1.84 -6.28 -12.14
N ALA A 72 2.14 -5.77 -10.94
CA ALA A 72 3.40 -6.10 -10.27
C ALA A 72 3.22 -7.32 -9.37
N THR A 73 4.28 -8.12 -9.25
CA THR A 73 4.34 -9.24 -8.30
C THR A 73 5.23 -8.85 -7.13
N VAL A 74 4.74 -8.98 -5.89
CA VAL A 74 5.51 -8.68 -4.68
C VAL A 74 5.53 -9.90 -3.79
N THR A 75 6.71 -10.44 -3.55
CA THR A 75 6.97 -11.53 -2.62
C THR A 75 7.61 -10.98 -1.35
N PHE A 76 7.01 -11.31 -0.21
CA PHE A 76 7.49 -10.96 1.12
C PHE A 76 8.39 -12.07 1.66
N THR A 77 9.31 -11.73 2.55
CA THR A 77 10.21 -12.70 3.22
C THR A 77 9.47 -13.79 4.01
N SER A 78 8.18 -13.60 4.29
CA SER A 78 7.30 -14.63 4.85
C SER A 78 6.90 -15.72 3.84
N GLY A 79 7.37 -15.66 2.58
CA GLY A 79 6.96 -16.53 1.48
C GLY A 79 5.59 -16.19 0.87
N ARG A 80 4.96 -15.10 1.31
CA ARG A 80 3.64 -14.66 0.80
C ARG A 80 3.85 -13.81 -0.44
N THR A 81 3.00 -14.01 -1.43
CA THR A 81 3.03 -13.24 -2.68
C THR A 81 1.71 -12.52 -2.90
N VAL A 82 1.79 -11.25 -3.31
CA VAL A 82 0.62 -10.45 -3.71
C VAL A 82 0.81 -9.88 -5.10
N THR A 83 -0.29 -9.81 -5.85
CA THR A 83 -0.35 -9.14 -7.15
C THR A 83 -0.90 -7.75 -6.95
N LEU A 84 -0.12 -6.73 -7.28
CA LEU A 84 -0.54 -5.33 -7.30
C LEU A 84 -1.09 -4.98 -8.67
N LEU A 85 -2.39 -4.76 -8.72
CA LEU A 85 -3.08 -4.20 -9.88
C LEU A 85 -2.80 -2.70 -9.94
N ALA A 86 -2.48 -2.19 -11.12
CA ALA A 86 -2.09 -0.80 -11.33
C ALA A 86 -0.96 -0.35 -10.38
N PRO A 87 0.20 -1.02 -10.45
CA PRO A 87 1.31 -0.69 -9.57
C PRO A 87 1.86 0.69 -9.92
N HIS A 88 2.20 1.45 -8.88
CA HIS A 88 2.90 2.72 -9.02
C HIS A 88 4.04 2.80 -8.01
N LEU A 89 5.27 2.91 -8.52
CA LEU A 89 6.46 3.14 -7.72
C LEU A 89 6.78 4.64 -7.74
N SER A 90 6.64 5.29 -6.59
CA SER A 90 7.05 6.68 -6.38
C SER A 90 8.47 6.69 -5.80
N ILE A 91 9.40 7.24 -6.58
CA ILE A 91 10.78 7.51 -6.17
C ILE A 91 10.90 9.03 -6.05
N PRO A 92 11.29 9.57 -4.88
CA PRO A 92 11.41 11.01 -4.72
C PRO A 92 12.53 11.61 -5.57
N ASP A 93 12.25 12.73 -6.23
CA ASP A 93 13.21 13.45 -7.08
C ASP A 93 13.97 14.59 -6.34
N GLY A 94 13.96 14.63 -4.99
CA GLY A 94 14.51 15.78 -4.25
C GLY A 94 14.81 15.59 -2.76
N TRP A 95 15.41 16.63 -2.17
CA TRP A 95 16.11 16.64 -0.88
C TRP A 95 15.25 16.46 0.39
N ASN A 96 13.91 16.42 0.30
CA ASN A 96 13.01 16.44 1.47
C ASN A 96 12.05 15.22 1.59
N ASP A 97 12.00 14.34 0.60
CA ASP A 97 11.16 13.14 0.64
C ASP A 97 12.07 11.93 0.87
N GLU A 98 12.24 11.55 2.14
CA GLU A 98 13.12 10.44 2.53
C GLU A 98 12.56 9.06 2.15
N PHE A 99 11.31 8.99 1.69
CA PHE A 99 10.58 7.73 1.56
C PHE A 99 10.21 7.41 0.11
N GLU A 100 10.64 6.24 -0.34
CA GLU A 100 10.11 5.61 -1.54
C GLU A 100 8.81 4.86 -1.20
N ALA A 101 7.92 4.74 -2.18
CA ALA A 101 6.67 4.02 -1.99
C ALA A 101 6.24 3.20 -3.21
N LEU A 102 5.75 1.98 -2.96
CA LEU A 102 5.05 1.16 -3.96
C LEU A 102 3.58 1.06 -3.57
N GLY A 103 2.72 1.56 -4.45
CA GLY A 103 1.26 1.50 -4.31
C GLY A 103 0.61 0.61 -5.36
N GLY A 104 -0.57 0.09 -5.06
CA GLY A 104 -1.40 -0.63 -6.03
C GLY A 104 -2.61 -1.28 -5.37
N PHE A 105 -3.56 -1.74 -6.18
CA PHE A 105 -4.75 -2.43 -5.70
C PHE A 105 -4.48 -3.93 -5.53
N ILE A 106 -4.96 -4.49 -4.43
CA ILE A 106 -4.94 -5.94 -4.16
C ILE A 106 -6.36 -6.43 -3.88
N PRO A 107 -6.66 -7.70 -4.16
CA PRO A 107 -7.89 -8.34 -3.70
C PRO A 107 -8.07 -8.22 -2.17
N THR A 108 -9.31 -8.08 -1.72
CA THR A 108 -9.65 -7.99 -0.28
C THR A 108 -9.38 -9.27 0.50
N ASN A 109 -9.10 -10.40 -0.16
CA ASN A 109 -8.66 -11.64 0.46
C ASN A 109 -7.14 -11.84 0.44
N ALA A 110 -6.36 -10.96 -0.21
CA ALA A 110 -4.90 -11.07 -0.21
C ALA A 110 -4.38 -11.00 1.23
N GLU A 111 -3.27 -11.67 1.54
CA GLU A 111 -2.68 -11.61 2.89
C GLU A 111 -1.40 -10.79 2.86
N VAL A 112 -1.39 -9.68 3.60
CA VAL A 112 -0.24 -8.78 3.70
C VAL A 112 0.22 -8.74 5.16
N PRO A 113 1.48 -9.09 5.47
CA PRO A 113 2.03 -8.91 6.81
C PRO A 113 1.93 -7.44 7.27
N TRP A 114 1.59 -7.22 8.53
CA TRP A 114 1.37 -5.88 9.11
C TRP A 114 2.06 -5.81 10.49
N PRO A 115 2.54 -4.65 10.97
CA PRO A 115 2.46 -3.29 10.41
C PRO A 115 3.62 -2.89 9.49
N THR A 116 4.60 -3.78 9.36
CA THR A 116 5.81 -3.60 8.57
C THR A 116 6.14 -4.94 7.92
N VAL A 117 6.72 -4.89 6.73
CA VAL A 117 7.09 -6.09 5.98
C VAL A 117 8.43 -5.87 5.29
N ASP A 118 9.20 -6.96 5.15
CA ASP A 118 10.34 -6.99 4.23
C ASP A 118 9.87 -7.59 2.91
N VAL A 119 10.07 -6.84 1.84
CA VAL A 119 9.89 -7.29 0.47
C VAL A 119 11.15 -8.02 0.07
N GLU A 120 11.03 -9.32 -0.15
CA GLU A 120 12.10 -10.15 -0.68
C GLU A 120 12.33 -9.84 -2.16
N ARG A 121 11.24 -9.65 -2.91
CA ARG A 121 11.28 -9.34 -4.33
C ARG A 121 10.03 -8.58 -4.77
N ALA A 122 10.20 -7.50 -5.50
CA ALA A 122 9.15 -6.81 -6.24
C ALA A 122 9.54 -6.75 -7.71
N ASP A 123 8.72 -7.34 -8.57
CA ASP A 123 8.80 -7.23 -10.02
C ASP A 123 7.75 -6.19 -10.46
N VAL A 124 8.18 -4.94 -10.66
CA VAL A 124 7.33 -3.81 -11.06
C VAL A 124 7.63 -3.44 -12.52
N PRO A 125 6.61 -3.39 -13.41
CA PRO A 125 6.85 -3.06 -14.82
C PRO A 125 7.58 -1.74 -15.00
N GLY A 126 8.57 -1.73 -15.90
CA GLY A 126 9.42 -0.56 -16.16
C GLY A 126 10.53 -0.32 -15.14
N HIS A 127 10.68 -1.17 -14.12
CA HIS A 127 11.73 -1.07 -13.12
C HIS A 127 12.51 -2.39 -12.97
N GLU A 128 13.79 -2.29 -12.62
CA GLU A 128 14.58 -3.47 -12.25
C GLU A 128 13.99 -4.13 -10.98
N PRO A 129 13.97 -5.47 -10.87
CA PRO A 129 13.52 -6.16 -9.67
C PRO A 129 14.30 -5.72 -8.43
N PHE A 130 13.60 -5.54 -7.32
CA PHE A 130 14.22 -5.06 -6.07
C PHE A 130 13.65 -5.70 -4.81
N ALA A 131 14.44 -5.69 -3.75
CA ALA A 131 14.03 -5.93 -2.37
C ALA A 131 13.84 -4.59 -1.65
N ALA A 132 12.98 -4.55 -0.63
CA ALA A 132 12.80 -3.38 0.22
C ALA A 132 12.65 -3.79 1.69
N THR A 133 13.40 -3.15 2.58
CA THR A 133 13.41 -3.50 4.01
C THR A 133 12.56 -2.56 4.86
N ARG A 134 11.94 -3.12 5.89
CA ARG A 134 11.09 -2.44 6.88
C ARG A 134 10.02 -1.54 6.24
N ALA A 135 9.44 -1.98 5.13
CA ALA A 135 8.38 -1.24 4.46
C ALA A 135 7.16 -1.15 5.39
N ASN A 136 6.74 0.07 5.69
CA ASN A 136 5.49 0.32 6.40
C ASN A 136 4.32 -0.09 5.52
N VAL A 137 3.37 -0.82 6.11
CA VAL A 137 2.17 -1.27 5.43
C VAL A 137 1.00 -0.35 5.75
N ASP A 138 0.38 0.16 4.70
CA ASP A 138 -0.85 0.93 4.74
C ASP A 138 -1.87 0.30 3.80
N ILE A 139 -3.06 0.02 4.32
CA ILE A 139 -4.16 -0.59 3.57
C ILE A 139 -5.37 0.32 3.63
N SER A 140 -5.76 0.80 2.47
CA SER A 140 -6.98 1.58 2.26
C SER A 140 -7.99 0.79 1.45
N TYR A 141 -9.20 0.56 1.96
CA TYR A 141 -10.23 -0.09 1.13
C TYR A 141 -10.85 0.94 0.20
N VAL A 142 -11.51 0.46 -0.84
CA VAL A 142 -12.43 1.26 -1.63
C VAL A 142 -13.82 0.68 -1.34
N PRO A 143 -14.77 1.45 -0.77
CA PRO A 143 -16.11 0.95 -0.54
C PRO A 143 -16.69 0.41 -1.85
N SER A 144 -17.41 -0.72 -1.81
CA SER A 144 -18.10 -1.37 -2.95
C SER A 144 -17.24 -2.13 -3.99
N THR A 145 -15.93 -2.29 -3.77
CA THR A 145 -15.09 -3.13 -4.66
C THR A 145 -14.52 -4.34 -3.91
N PRO A 146 -14.23 -5.47 -4.60
CA PRO A 146 -13.46 -6.57 -4.01
C PRO A 146 -11.97 -6.23 -3.89
N LEU A 147 -11.60 -4.96 -4.02
CA LEU A 147 -10.23 -4.47 -4.02
C LEU A 147 -10.00 -3.53 -2.83
N ARG A 148 -8.73 -3.42 -2.46
CA ARG A 148 -8.23 -2.42 -1.53
C ARG A 148 -6.87 -1.95 -2.02
N PHE A 149 -6.56 -0.70 -1.79
CA PHE A 149 -5.26 -0.13 -2.06
C PHE A 149 -4.25 -0.52 -0.97
N LEU A 150 -3.12 -1.08 -1.39
CA LEU A 150 -1.93 -1.30 -0.57
C LEU A 150 -0.92 -0.22 -0.89
N LYS A 151 -0.34 0.41 0.13
CA LYS A 151 0.84 1.25 0.00
C LYS A 151 1.93 0.71 0.92
N LEU A 152 3.07 0.39 0.32
CA LEU A 152 4.31 0.03 0.99
C LEU A 152 5.22 1.26 0.96
N THR A 153 5.81 1.63 2.10
CA THR A 153 6.66 2.84 2.19
C THR A 153 7.90 2.56 3.02
N TRP A 154 9.08 2.81 2.46
CA TRP A 154 10.38 2.56 3.09
C TRP A 154 11.30 3.77 2.89
N LEU A 155 12.37 3.86 3.68
CA LEU A 155 13.40 4.90 3.48
C LEU A 155 14.10 4.70 2.14
N GLY A 156 14.47 5.73 1.39
CA GLY A 156 15.07 5.59 0.05
C GLY A 156 16.32 4.70 0.00
N GLN A 157 17.06 4.56 1.11
CA GLN A 157 18.20 3.63 1.22
C GLN A 157 17.82 2.17 1.50
N GLY A 158 16.53 1.88 1.74
CA GLY A 158 16.03 0.56 2.09
C GLY A 158 15.71 -0.33 0.90
N ARG A 159 15.77 0.20 -0.34
CA ARG A 159 15.64 -0.55 -1.58
C ARG A 159 16.99 -1.03 -2.08
N HIS A 160 17.07 -2.29 -2.46
CA HIS A 160 18.28 -2.88 -3.02
C HIS A 160 17.92 -3.73 -4.25
N PRO A 161 18.72 -3.67 -5.33
CA PRO A 161 18.46 -4.49 -6.52
C PRO A 161 18.58 -5.98 -6.18
N VAL A 162 17.75 -6.80 -6.82
CA VAL A 162 17.87 -8.26 -6.76
C VAL A 162 18.07 -8.83 -8.15
N ASN A 163 18.81 -9.94 -8.26
CA ASN A 163 19.10 -10.56 -9.55
C ASN A 163 17.78 -10.88 -10.28
N ALA A 164 17.73 -10.59 -11.58
CA ALA A 164 16.65 -11.10 -12.42
C ALA A 164 16.62 -12.63 -12.29
N VAL A 165 15.45 -13.21 -11.99
CA VAL A 165 15.29 -14.65 -12.14
C VAL A 165 15.35 -14.90 -13.64
N THR A 166 16.41 -15.53 -14.12
CA THR A 166 16.41 -16.12 -15.46
C THR A 166 15.26 -17.13 -15.47
N PRO A 167 14.25 -17.02 -16.35
CA PRO A 167 13.26 -18.08 -16.45
C PRO A 167 14.04 -19.35 -16.79
N THR A 168 14.02 -20.31 -15.88
CA THR A 168 14.52 -21.66 -16.14
C THR A 168 13.78 -22.14 -17.38
N ASP A 169 14.53 -22.29 -18.47
CA ASP A 169 14.06 -22.82 -19.74
C ASP A 169 13.25 -24.10 -19.46
N GLU A 170 11.93 -23.98 -19.60
CA GLU A 170 11.03 -25.12 -19.51
C GLU A 170 11.21 -25.91 -20.81
N SER A 171 12.30 -26.67 -20.86
CA SER A 171 12.63 -27.59 -21.94
C SER A 171 11.48 -28.59 -22.07
N THR A 172 10.61 -28.33 -23.04
CA THR A 172 9.53 -29.21 -23.46
C THR A 172 10.14 -30.53 -23.92
N PRO A 173 9.77 -31.71 -23.39
CA PRO A 173 10.19 -32.95 -24.00
C PRO A 173 9.41 -33.09 -25.31
N ARG A 174 10.09 -33.01 -26.45
CA ARG A 174 9.56 -33.48 -27.72
C ARG A 174 9.38 -35.00 -27.59
N THR A 175 8.14 -35.46 -27.59
CA THR A 175 7.84 -36.86 -27.88
C THR A 175 8.12 -37.09 -29.36
N GLU A 176 9.31 -37.62 -29.63
CA GLU A 176 9.69 -38.26 -30.87
C GLU A 176 8.70 -39.42 -31.11
N THR A 177 7.82 -39.24 -32.09
CA THR A 177 6.99 -40.31 -32.63
C THR A 177 7.63 -40.67 -33.96
N ASP A 178 8.39 -41.74 -34.01
CA ASP A 178 8.83 -42.36 -35.25
C ASP A 178 8.42 -43.83 -35.21
N GLY A 179 7.84 -44.29 -36.32
CA GLY A 179 7.22 -45.60 -36.50
C GLY A 179 8.02 -46.49 -37.43
#